data_AF-A0A2V8PBM4-F1
#
_entry.id   AF-A0A2V8PBM4-F1
#
_cell.length_a   1.000
_cell.length_b   1.000
_cell.length_c   1.000
_cell.angle_alpha   90.00
_cell.angle_beta   90.00
_cell.angle_gamma   90.00
#
_symmetry.space_group_name_H-M   'P 1'
#
loop_
_entity.id
_entity.type
_entity.pdbx_description
1 polymer ?
#
loop_
_entity_poly.entity_id
_entity_poly.type
_entity_poly.pdbx_seq_one_letter_code
_entity_poly.pdbx_strand_id
1 'polypeptide(L)'
;MKPTIYLALTHDWELRGDGSGDIEQIQFAPLRSLLEIYRKHNARTTFLPDVMQQVRFRQLESEHSELKSWADKWDGHVREAFRQGHDIQLHLHPQWRDGRYQNGRWHLNGDWSILNYNHDAVYAMLAAGKEYLENLLRPIDPSYRCIAFRAGALAAAPSDHLFKSLVSLGIQLDVSIAGGLFVNDRNLQLDYRDSEEDFLPFYPDMGDARKVSGTREAIVCVPLNHFYGSRRAVTRQNISLAANRISKGAPRQPREQRINDQKSDGQSRLVFAFDKLVKPVLKRKYFVSDTGRLNYRLMQEMLGSIRQRARQSGLPQVPVVLTNHPKDIRDLAAIERFVGEMSRAEDIKFLTLTEMYRNLRSGEFQVRSRSREYRRSEFNL
;
A
#
# COMPACT_ATOMS: atom_id res chain seq x y z
N MET A 1 -17.70 24.23 -0.07
CA MET A 1 -17.72 23.44 1.19
C MET A 1 -16.33 22.83 1.39
N LYS A 2 -15.81 22.78 2.62
CA LYS A 2 -14.53 22.10 2.91
C LYS A 2 -14.82 20.58 3.02
N PRO A 3 -14.20 19.71 2.21
CA PRO A 3 -14.49 18.27 2.25
C PRO A 3 -13.98 17.65 3.56
N THR A 4 -14.72 16.66 4.08
CA THR A 4 -14.20 15.74 5.08
C THR A 4 -13.43 14.61 4.38
N ILE A 5 -12.17 14.43 4.78
CA ILE A 5 -11.29 13.40 4.22
C ILE A 5 -11.27 12.22 5.17
N TYR A 6 -11.54 11.04 4.64
CA TYR A 6 -11.53 9.78 5.38
C TYR A 6 -10.23 9.04 5.03
N LEU A 7 -9.25 9.05 5.94
CA LEU A 7 -7.95 8.43 5.75
C LEU A 7 -7.97 6.97 6.24
N ALA A 8 -7.82 6.03 5.32
CA ALA A 8 -7.51 4.64 5.63
C ALA A 8 -6.00 4.45 5.63
N LEU A 9 -5.41 4.40 6.82
CA LEU A 9 -4.04 3.95 6.98
C LEU A 9 -4.03 2.42 6.87
N THR A 10 -3.22 1.91 5.96
CA THR A 10 -3.08 0.48 5.72
C THR A 10 -1.63 0.06 5.88
N HIS A 11 -1.39 -1.12 6.46
CA HIS A 11 -0.04 -1.61 6.75
C HIS A 11 0.17 -2.97 6.11
N ASP A 12 1.06 -3.04 5.13
CA ASP A 12 1.46 -4.30 4.49
C ASP A 12 2.41 -5.01 5.45
N TRP A 13 1.85 -5.96 6.21
CA TRP A 13 2.50 -6.58 7.34
C TRP A 13 3.15 -7.90 6.93
N GLU A 14 4.41 -7.78 6.51
CA GLU A 14 5.13 -8.81 5.77
C GLU A 14 6.62 -8.83 6.11
N LEU A 15 7.30 -9.92 5.72
CA LEU A 15 8.77 -9.98 5.66
C LEU A 15 9.31 -9.28 4.40
N ARG A 16 10.62 -9.36 4.18
CA ARG A 16 11.20 -8.93 2.89
C ARG A 16 10.80 -9.91 1.79
N GLY A 17 10.75 -9.45 0.54
CA GLY A 17 10.32 -10.28 -0.61
C GLY A 17 11.25 -11.45 -0.94
N ASP A 18 12.43 -11.55 -0.30
CA ASP A 18 13.31 -12.72 -0.34
C ASP A 18 13.19 -13.60 0.92
N GLY A 19 12.28 -13.26 1.84
CA GLY A 19 12.09 -13.91 3.14
C GLY A 19 13.20 -13.63 4.15
N SER A 20 14.14 -12.72 3.86
CA SER A 20 15.27 -12.43 4.74
C SER A 20 14.93 -11.46 5.87
N GLY A 21 15.76 -11.52 6.91
CA GLY A 21 15.67 -10.68 8.10
C GLY A 21 15.14 -11.42 9.32
N ASP A 22 15.21 -10.74 10.46
CA ASP A 22 14.68 -11.24 11.72
C ASP A 22 13.20 -10.85 11.84
N ILE A 23 12.31 -11.85 11.86
CA ILE A 23 10.85 -11.66 11.92
C ILE A 23 10.41 -10.82 13.12
N GLU A 24 11.08 -10.94 14.26
CA GLU A 24 10.80 -10.15 15.45
C GLU A 24 11.08 -8.67 15.15
N GLN A 25 12.23 -8.38 14.54
CA GLN A 25 12.66 -7.01 14.28
C GLN A 25 11.90 -6.34 13.14
N ILE A 26 11.55 -7.07 12.08
CA ILE A 26 10.98 -6.47 10.86
C ILE A 26 9.46 -6.60 10.75
N GLN A 27 8.85 -7.56 11.44
CA GLN A 27 7.41 -7.80 11.37
C GLN A 27 6.74 -7.55 12.73
N PHE A 28 7.18 -8.23 13.80
CA PHE A 28 6.43 -8.23 15.07
C PHE A 28 6.63 -6.97 15.93
N ALA A 29 7.87 -6.55 16.17
CA ALA A 29 8.17 -5.35 16.96
C ALA A 29 7.61 -4.07 16.32
N PRO A 30 7.74 -3.83 15.00
CA PRO A 30 7.14 -2.67 14.36
C PRO A 30 5.61 -2.64 14.48
N LEU A 31 4.94 -3.80 14.39
CA LEU A 31 3.50 -3.88 14.64
C LEU A 31 3.16 -3.42 16.06
N ARG A 32 3.83 -3.96 17.09
CA ARG A 32 3.57 -3.54 18.48
C ARG A 32 3.77 -2.04 18.69
N SER A 33 4.80 -1.46 18.08
CA SER A 33 5.03 -0.01 18.11
C SER A 33 3.90 0.78 17.44
N LEU A 34 3.37 0.30 16.31
CA LEU A 34 2.23 0.93 15.64
C LEU A 34 0.96 0.84 16.48
N LEU A 35 0.66 -0.34 17.04
CA LEU A 35 -0.51 -0.54 17.92
C LEU A 35 -0.50 0.46 19.09
N GLU A 36 0.66 0.68 19.71
CA GLU A 36 0.80 1.66 20.79
C GLU A 36 0.51 3.10 20.33
N ILE A 37 0.97 3.49 19.14
CA ILE A 37 0.66 4.82 18.56
C ILE A 37 -0.85 4.98 18.34
N TYR A 38 -1.48 3.98 17.74
CA TYR A 38 -2.91 4.01 17.44
C TYR A 38 -3.76 4.07 18.72
N ARG A 39 -3.41 3.25 19.72
CA ARG A 39 -4.01 3.26 21.06
C ARG A 39 -3.90 4.63 21.71
N LYS A 40 -2.69 5.24 21.71
CA LYS A 40 -2.43 6.55 22.31
C LYS A 40 -3.28 7.67 21.70
N HIS A 41 -3.57 7.58 20.41
CA HIS A 41 -4.32 8.61 19.68
C HIS A 41 -5.78 8.25 19.39
N ASN A 42 -6.29 7.17 19.99
CA ASN A 42 -7.64 6.63 19.77
C ASN A 42 -7.99 6.54 18.27
N ALA A 43 -7.02 6.09 17.47
CA ALA A 43 -7.15 5.95 16.04
C ALA A 43 -7.21 4.47 15.67
N ARG A 44 -7.92 4.15 14.59
CA ARG A 44 -8.00 2.80 14.03
C ARG A 44 -7.38 2.76 12.64
N THR A 45 -6.88 1.58 12.27
CA THR A 45 -6.12 1.35 11.05
C THR A 45 -6.50 -0.03 10.49
N THR A 46 -6.05 -0.33 9.28
CA THR A 46 -6.14 -1.69 8.72
C THR A 46 -4.75 -2.30 8.58
N PHE A 47 -4.55 -3.52 9.08
CA PHE A 47 -3.38 -4.33 8.76
C PHE A 47 -3.73 -5.30 7.63
N LEU A 48 -2.78 -5.45 6.72
CA LEU A 48 -2.82 -6.29 5.54
C LEU A 48 -1.71 -7.34 5.69
N PRO A 49 -1.91 -8.38 6.54
CA PRO A 49 -0.97 -9.49 6.68
C PRO A 49 -0.68 -10.16 5.34
N ASP A 50 0.60 -10.48 5.05
CA ASP A 50 0.92 -11.42 3.98
C ASP A 50 0.52 -12.84 4.41
N VAL A 51 -0.65 -13.29 3.99
CA VAL A 51 -1.22 -14.56 4.46
C VAL A 51 -0.56 -15.75 3.78
N MET A 52 -0.02 -15.61 2.57
CA MET A 52 0.67 -16.72 1.91
C MET A 52 2.00 -17.06 2.60
N GLN A 53 2.66 -16.08 3.22
CA GLN A 53 3.76 -16.32 4.17
C GLN A 53 3.29 -17.27 5.29
N GLN A 54 2.19 -16.92 5.95
CA GLN A 54 1.70 -17.67 7.10
C GLN A 54 1.23 -19.08 6.74
N VAL A 55 0.49 -19.22 5.63
CA VAL A 55 0.10 -20.53 5.09
C VAL A 55 1.34 -21.39 4.85
N ARG A 56 2.40 -20.82 4.27
CA ARG A 56 3.63 -21.57 4.01
C ARG A 56 4.38 -21.96 5.30
N PHE A 57 4.37 -21.10 6.32
CA PHE A 57 4.94 -21.43 7.62
C PHE A 57 4.22 -22.64 8.23
N ARG A 58 2.89 -22.64 8.21
CA ARG A 58 2.05 -23.75 8.71
C ARG A 58 2.29 -25.05 7.96
N GLN A 59 2.46 -25.00 6.63
CA GLN A 59 2.72 -26.20 5.83
C GLN A 59 4.04 -26.89 6.20
N LEU A 60 5.06 -26.12 6.56
CA LEU A 60 6.41 -26.62 6.85
C LEU A 60 6.69 -26.75 8.37
N GLU A 61 5.71 -26.47 9.23
CA GLU A 61 5.90 -26.37 10.69
C GLU A 61 6.25 -27.71 11.35
N SER A 62 5.87 -28.83 10.74
CA SER A 62 6.21 -30.17 11.21
C SER A 62 7.66 -30.55 10.92
N GLU A 63 8.26 -29.96 9.87
CA GLU A 63 9.65 -30.16 9.47
C GLU A 63 10.59 -29.18 10.19
N HIS A 64 10.09 -28.00 10.57
CA HIS A 64 10.85 -26.91 11.16
C HIS A 64 10.12 -26.28 12.35
N SER A 65 10.54 -26.62 13.57
CA SER A 65 9.85 -26.22 14.80
C SER A 65 9.86 -24.71 15.05
N GLU A 66 10.87 -23.99 14.53
CA GLU A 66 10.93 -22.53 14.55
C GLU A 66 9.81 -21.88 13.75
N LEU A 67 9.40 -22.48 12.62
CA LEU A 67 8.30 -21.98 11.80
C LEU A 67 6.98 -22.09 12.55
N LYS A 68 6.78 -23.18 13.32
CA LYS A 68 5.61 -23.33 14.19
C LYS A 68 5.55 -22.18 15.21
N SER A 69 6.67 -21.91 15.90
CA SER A 69 6.74 -20.86 16.91
C SER A 69 6.44 -19.48 16.31
N TRP A 70 7.00 -19.18 15.13
CA TRP A 70 6.73 -17.92 14.44
C TRP A 70 5.28 -17.83 13.94
N ALA A 71 4.73 -18.92 13.42
CA ALA A 71 3.34 -18.97 12.97
C ALA A 71 2.36 -18.75 14.13
N ASP A 72 2.61 -19.34 15.30
CA ASP A 72 1.78 -19.14 16.49
C ASP A 72 1.84 -17.68 16.99
N LYS A 73 3.05 -17.07 16.99
CA LYS A 73 3.21 -15.65 17.32
C LYS A 73 2.52 -14.74 16.32
N TRP A 74 2.61 -15.07 15.03
CA TRP A 74 1.94 -14.33 13.97
C TRP A 74 0.43 -14.32 14.18
N ASP A 75 -0.18 -15.48 14.45
CA ASP A 75 -1.61 -15.58 14.76
C ASP A 75 -1.97 -14.77 16.01
N GLY A 76 -1.13 -14.82 17.05
CA GLY A 76 -1.29 -14.02 18.26
C GLY A 76 -1.33 -12.53 17.96
N HIS A 77 -0.41 -12.04 17.11
CA HIS A 77 -0.33 -10.64 16.70
C HIS A 77 -1.55 -10.18 15.89
N VAL A 78 -2.03 -11.00 14.96
CA VAL A 78 -3.24 -10.69 14.17
C VAL A 78 -4.47 -10.64 15.07
N ARG A 79 -4.66 -11.63 15.94
CA ARG A 79 -5.77 -11.64 16.89
C ARG A 79 -5.71 -10.45 17.85
N GLU A 80 -4.52 -10.08 18.31
CA GLU A 80 -4.35 -8.93 19.20
C GLU A 80 -4.71 -7.61 18.52
N ALA A 81 -4.18 -7.36 17.32
CA ALA A 81 -4.54 -6.17 16.54
C ALA A 81 -6.06 -6.09 16.30
N PHE A 82 -6.69 -7.22 15.98
CA PHE A 82 -8.13 -7.30 15.78
C PHE A 82 -8.93 -7.01 17.05
N ARG A 83 -8.54 -7.57 18.21
CA ARG A 83 -9.18 -7.30 19.51
C ARG A 83 -9.08 -5.84 19.94
N GLN A 84 -8.01 -5.15 19.55
CA GLN A 84 -7.85 -3.70 19.76
C GLN A 84 -8.74 -2.85 18.83
N GLY A 85 -9.56 -3.48 17.97
CA GLY A 85 -10.50 -2.80 17.08
C GLY A 85 -9.88 -2.37 15.75
N HIS A 86 -8.67 -2.82 15.42
CA HIS A 86 -8.11 -2.63 14.09
C HIS A 86 -8.69 -3.64 13.11
N ASP A 87 -8.65 -3.28 11.83
CA ASP A 87 -9.15 -4.13 10.76
C ASP A 87 -8.02 -5.03 10.23
N ILE A 88 -8.38 -6.22 9.77
CA ILE A 88 -7.47 -7.22 9.21
C ILE A 88 -8.03 -7.65 7.87
N GLN A 89 -7.30 -7.40 6.78
CA GLN A 89 -7.73 -7.69 5.42
C GLN A 89 -6.64 -8.43 4.64
N LEU A 90 -6.96 -8.95 3.46
CA LEU A 90 -6.07 -9.87 2.77
C LEU A 90 -4.96 -9.14 2.02
N HIS A 91 -3.74 -9.58 2.26
CA HIS A 91 -2.60 -9.32 1.42
C HIS A 91 -1.83 -10.63 1.21
N LEU A 92 -1.17 -10.77 0.07
CA LEU A 92 -0.33 -11.92 -0.18
C LEU A 92 0.71 -11.64 -1.24
N HIS A 93 1.88 -12.26 -1.08
CA HIS A 93 2.84 -12.43 -2.16
C HIS A 93 2.80 -13.86 -2.69
N PRO A 94 2.62 -14.06 -4.01
CA PRO A 94 2.57 -15.41 -4.58
C PRO A 94 3.91 -16.17 -4.49
N GLN A 95 5.01 -15.45 -4.28
CA GLN A 95 6.34 -16.01 -4.08
C GLN A 95 6.43 -17.04 -2.94
N TRP A 96 5.55 -16.92 -1.94
CA TRP A 96 5.48 -17.83 -0.80
C TRP A 96 4.89 -19.20 -1.13
N ARG A 97 4.05 -19.29 -2.17
CA ARG A 97 3.29 -20.51 -2.50
C ARG A 97 4.16 -21.75 -2.52
N ASP A 98 5.30 -21.66 -3.20
CA ASP A 98 6.23 -22.77 -3.41
C ASP A 98 7.58 -22.53 -2.71
N GLY A 99 7.62 -21.59 -1.76
CA GLY A 99 8.83 -21.19 -1.05
C GLY A 99 9.45 -22.36 -0.28
N ARG A 100 10.78 -22.50 -0.27
CA ARG A 100 11.46 -23.57 0.48
C ARG A 100 12.16 -23.00 1.69
N TYR A 101 12.20 -23.76 2.77
CA TYR A 101 12.95 -23.41 3.96
C TYR A 101 14.09 -24.40 4.16
N GLN A 102 15.34 -23.92 4.09
CA GLN A 102 16.53 -24.78 4.14
C GLN A 102 17.62 -24.07 4.93
N ASN A 103 18.25 -24.78 5.86
CA ASN A 103 19.34 -24.25 6.70
C ASN A 103 19.00 -22.92 7.37
N GLY A 104 17.76 -22.79 7.88
CA GLY A 104 17.28 -21.60 8.56
C GLY A 104 16.96 -20.41 7.63
N ARG A 105 16.88 -20.62 6.31
CA ARG A 105 16.68 -19.54 5.32
C ARG A 105 15.55 -19.86 4.34
N TRP A 106 14.86 -18.81 3.93
CA TRP A 106 13.85 -18.87 2.87
C TRP A 106 14.49 -18.79 1.49
N HIS A 107 13.96 -19.61 0.58
CA HIS A 107 14.24 -19.59 -0.84
C HIS A 107 12.93 -19.38 -1.59
N LEU A 108 12.66 -18.13 -1.96
CA LEU A 108 11.43 -17.72 -2.65
C LEU A 108 11.73 -17.50 -4.14
N ASN A 109 11.30 -18.44 -4.97
CA ASN A 109 11.58 -18.43 -6.41
C ASN A 109 10.31 -18.20 -7.27
N GLY A 110 9.16 -17.97 -6.64
CA GLY A 110 7.93 -17.65 -7.36
C GLY A 110 7.98 -16.27 -8.02
N ASP A 111 7.07 -16.04 -8.95
CA ASP A 111 6.90 -14.74 -9.60
C ASP A 111 6.41 -13.70 -8.58
N TRP A 112 6.78 -12.44 -8.76
CA TRP A 112 6.31 -11.34 -7.90
C TRP A 112 4.88 -10.95 -8.21
N SER A 113 4.46 -11.13 -9.47
CA SER A 113 3.15 -10.77 -9.96
C SER A 113 2.20 -11.97 -9.87
N ILE A 114 1.12 -11.81 -9.10
CA ILE A 114 0.05 -12.82 -9.08
C ILE A 114 -0.59 -13.00 -10.46
N LEU A 115 -0.45 -12.01 -11.34
CA LEU A 115 -0.99 -12.01 -12.70
C LEU A 115 -0.30 -13.00 -13.64
N ASN A 116 0.91 -13.44 -13.29
CA ASN A 116 1.67 -14.41 -14.09
C ASN A 116 1.30 -15.87 -13.77
N TYR A 117 0.39 -16.08 -12.81
CA TYR A 117 -0.17 -17.39 -12.49
C TYR A 117 -1.49 -17.58 -13.26
N ASN A 118 -1.87 -18.84 -13.52
CA ASN A 118 -3.14 -19.14 -14.15
C ASN A 118 -4.32 -18.92 -13.19
N HIS A 119 -5.54 -18.86 -13.72
CA HIS A 119 -6.77 -18.64 -12.95
C HIS A 119 -6.88 -19.54 -11.71
N ASP A 120 -6.65 -20.84 -11.86
CA ASP A 120 -6.83 -21.81 -10.75
C ASP A 120 -5.82 -21.59 -9.64
N ALA A 121 -4.57 -21.28 -9.98
CA ALA A 121 -3.53 -20.92 -9.03
C ALA A 121 -3.86 -19.63 -8.27
N VAL A 122 -4.31 -18.59 -8.99
CA VAL A 122 -4.74 -17.32 -8.39
C VAL A 122 -5.91 -17.53 -7.45
N TYR A 123 -6.95 -18.24 -7.90
CA TYR A 123 -8.11 -18.57 -7.10
C TYR A 123 -7.72 -19.34 -5.83
N ALA A 124 -6.88 -20.37 -5.96
CA ALA A 124 -6.45 -21.18 -4.82
C ALA A 124 -5.69 -20.35 -3.77
N MET A 125 -4.78 -19.46 -4.18
CA MET A 125 -4.06 -18.58 -3.25
C MET A 125 -5.00 -17.61 -2.53
N LEU A 126 -5.94 -17.00 -3.26
CA LEU A 126 -6.93 -16.09 -2.68
C LEU A 126 -7.89 -16.81 -1.72
N ALA A 127 -8.36 -18.00 -2.11
CA ALA A 127 -9.25 -18.82 -1.30
C ALA A 127 -8.57 -19.24 0.00
N ALA A 128 -7.34 -19.76 -0.08
CA ALA A 128 -6.54 -20.16 1.09
C ALA A 128 -6.29 -18.96 2.03
N GLY A 129 -5.93 -17.80 1.48
CA GLY A 129 -5.70 -16.60 2.27
C GLY A 129 -6.96 -16.10 2.98
N LYS A 130 -8.08 -16.06 2.25
CA LYS A 130 -9.39 -15.67 2.79
C LYS A 130 -9.84 -16.63 3.89
N GLU A 131 -9.80 -17.93 3.63
CA GLU A 131 -10.21 -18.98 4.57
C GLU A 131 -9.35 -18.92 5.84
N TYR A 132 -8.03 -18.73 5.71
CA TYR A 132 -7.13 -18.61 6.84
C TYR A 132 -7.55 -17.48 7.79
N LEU A 133 -7.77 -16.27 7.27
CA LEU A 133 -8.17 -15.11 8.08
C LEU A 133 -9.55 -15.31 8.71
N GLU A 134 -10.52 -15.84 7.96
CA GLU A 134 -11.87 -16.06 8.48
C GLU A 134 -11.89 -17.13 9.57
N ASN A 135 -11.16 -18.23 9.42
CA ASN A 135 -11.01 -19.25 10.46
C ASN A 135 -10.27 -18.71 11.70
N LEU A 136 -9.31 -17.81 11.49
CA LEU A 136 -8.53 -17.21 12.58
C LEU A 136 -9.35 -16.24 13.43
N LEU A 137 -10.21 -15.43 12.80
CA LEU A 137 -10.84 -14.26 13.41
C LEU A 137 -12.33 -14.43 13.74
N ARG A 138 -13.06 -15.33 13.07
CA ARG A 138 -14.46 -15.63 13.42
C ARG A 138 -14.68 -16.16 14.85
N PRO A 139 -13.73 -16.87 15.47
CA PRO A 139 -13.83 -17.20 16.89
C PRO A 139 -13.82 -15.96 17.82
N ILE A 140 -13.34 -14.80 17.36
CA ILE A 140 -13.36 -13.54 18.10
C ILE A 140 -14.60 -12.72 17.74
N ASP A 141 -14.93 -12.63 16.46
CA ASP A 141 -16.13 -11.97 15.95
C ASP A 141 -16.75 -12.82 14.82
N PRO A 142 -17.86 -13.54 15.07
CA PRO A 142 -18.52 -14.37 14.06
C PRO A 142 -18.96 -13.61 12.81
N SER A 143 -19.11 -12.29 12.89
CA SER A 143 -19.47 -11.43 11.76
C SER A 143 -18.28 -11.04 10.87
N TYR A 144 -17.05 -11.37 11.28
CA TYR A 144 -15.84 -11.08 10.50
C TYR A 144 -15.94 -11.68 9.10
N ARG A 145 -15.62 -10.82 8.12
CA ARG A 145 -15.48 -11.17 6.71
C ARG A 145 -14.22 -10.54 6.17
N CYS A 146 -13.41 -11.33 5.49
CA CYS A 146 -12.33 -10.81 4.67
C CYS A 146 -12.95 -10.30 3.35
N ILE A 147 -12.95 -8.97 3.17
CA ILE A 147 -13.68 -8.28 2.09
C ILE A 147 -12.79 -7.38 1.23
N ALA A 148 -11.57 -7.09 1.67
CA ALA A 148 -10.65 -6.21 0.97
C ALA A 148 -9.34 -6.94 0.67
N PHE A 149 -8.70 -6.54 -0.43
CA PHE A 149 -7.48 -7.15 -0.93
C PHE A 149 -6.43 -6.11 -1.35
N ARG A 150 -5.17 -6.45 -1.08
CA ARG A 150 -4.00 -5.83 -1.69
C ARG A 150 -3.12 -6.90 -2.33
N ALA A 151 -2.85 -6.75 -3.63
CA ALA A 151 -1.90 -7.58 -4.33
C ALA A 151 -0.46 -7.33 -3.85
N GLY A 152 0.31 -8.40 -3.70
CA GLY A 152 1.76 -8.33 -3.57
C GLY A 152 2.38 -7.50 -4.70
N ALA A 153 3.39 -6.70 -4.35
CA ALA A 153 4.05 -5.76 -5.25
C ALA A 153 3.10 -4.78 -6.01
N LEU A 154 1.86 -4.64 -5.55
CA LEU A 154 0.78 -3.90 -6.21
C LEU A 154 0.41 -4.44 -7.60
N ALA A 155 0.76 -5.68 -7.93
CA ALA A 155 0.53 -6.30 -9.23
C ALA A 155 -0.92 -6.81 -9.36
N ALA A 156 -1.83 -5.91 -9.78
CA ALA A 156 -3.26 -6.21 -9.86
C ALA A 156 -3.89 -5.99 -11.25
N ALA A 157 -3.19 -5.32 -12.16
CA ALA A 157 -3.68 -5.08 -13.52
C ALA A 157 -2.56 -4.98 -14.56
N PRO A 158 -2.83 -5.35 -15.84
CA PRO A 158 -4.09 -5.90 -16.36
C PRO A 158 -4.28 -7.39 -16.00
N SER A 159 -5.52 -7.86 -15.88
CA SER A 159 -5.83 -9.26 -15.57
C SER A 159 -7.24 -9.62 -16.01
N ASP A 160 -7.39 -10.71 -16.77
CA ASP A 160 -8.68 -11.23 -17.18
C ASP A 160 -9.37 -12.11 -16.12
N HIS A 161 -8.66 -12.45 -15.03
CA HIS A 161 -9.12 -13.40 -14.03
C HIS A 161 -9.02 -12.93 -12.58
N LEU A 162 -8.02 -12.12 -12.19
CA LEU A 162 -7.81 -11.74 -10.78
C LEU A 162 -9.06 -11.14 -10.14
N PHE A 163 -9.64 -10.12 -10.77
CA PHE A 163 -10.81 -9.42 -10.22
C PHE A 163 -12.07 -10.31 -10.20
N LYS A 164 -12.21 -11.21 -11.18
CA LYS A 164 -13.30 -12.20 -11.19
C LYS A 164 -13.14 -13.20 -10.03
N SER A 165 -11.92 -13.67 -9.78
CA SER A 165 -11.61 -14.54 -8.65
C SER A 165 -11.88 -13.85 -7.31
N LEU A 166 -11.46 -12.59 -7.13
CA LEU A 166 -11.79 -11.79 -5.94
C LEU A 166 -13.30 -11.71 -5.70
N VAL A 167 -14.07 -11.33 -6.72
CA VAL A 167 -15.54 -11.23 -6.64
C VAL A 167 -16.17 -12.58 -6.29
N SER A 168 -15.74 -13.66 -6.92
CA SER A 168 -16.27 -15.02 -6.67
C SER A 168 -16.04 -15.50 -5.23
N LEU A 169 -14.98 -15.00 -4.59
CA LEU A 169 -14.65 -15.26 -3.19
C LEU A 169 -15.31 -14.24 -2.23
N GLY A 170 -16.13 -13.33 -2.73
CA GLY A 170 -16.79 -12.30 -1.93
C GLY A 170 -15.84 -11.24 -1.39
N ILE A 171 -14.68 -11.06 -2.02
CA ILE A 171 -13.80 -9.90 -1.83
C ILE A 171 -14.28 -8.80 -2.78
N GLN A 172 -14.56 -7.62 -2.22
CA GLN A 172 -15.35 -6.58 -2.88
C GLN A 172 -14.68 -5.20 -2.83
N LEU A 173 -13.47 -5.12 -2.29
CA LEU A 173 -12.66 -3.91 -2.27
C LEU A 173 -11.22 -4.24 -2.67
N ASP A 174 -10.68 -3.56 -3.67
CA ASP A 174 -9.25 -3.61 -4.02
C ASP A 174 -8.58 -2.28 -3.68
N VAL A 175 -7.37 -2.36 -3.12
CA VAL A 175 -6.52 -1.21 -2.77
C VAL A 175 -5.11 -1.37 -3.31
N SER A 176 -4.99 -1.93 -4.52
CA SER A 176 -3.71 -2.27 -5.15
C SER A 176 -3.26 -1.25 -6.21
N ILE A 177 -4.20 -0.58 -6.88
CA ILE A 177 -3.87 0.37 -7.96
C ILE A 177 -3.23 1.64 -7.40
N ALA A 178 -2.05 2.00 -7.90
CA ALA A 178 -1.33 3.22 -7.52
C ALA A 178 -1.01 4.06 -8.78
N GLY A 179 -1.86 5.04 -9.10
CA GLY A 179 -1.70 5.84 -10.32
C GLY A 179 -0.33 6.53 -10.41
N GLY A 180 0.23 6.59 -11.62
CA GLY A 180 1.55 7.14 -11.89
C GLY A 180 2.74 6.20 -11.59
N LEU A 181 2.50 5.03 -10.97
CA LEU A 181 3.54 4.06 -10.68
C LEU A 181 4.01 3.36 -11.97
N PHE A 182 5.32 3.23 -12.12
CA PHE A 182 5.93 2.48 -13.21
C PHE A 182 7.11 1.68 -12.66
N VAL A 183 7.10 0.37 -12.88
CA VAL A 183 8.17 -0.56 -12.55
C VAL A 183 8.45 -1.40 -13.79
N ASN A 184 9.72 -1.42 -14.21
CA ASN A 184 10.19 -2.26 -15.30
C ASN A 184 11.58 -2.78 -14.91
N ASP A 185 11.58 -3.92 -14.23
CA ASP A 185 12.80 -4.65 -13.89
C ASP A 185 12.64 -6.15 -14.19
N ARG A 186 13.67 -6.95 -13.90
CA ARG A 186 13.68 -8.38 -14.24
C ARG A 186 12.60 -9.19 -13.51
N ASN A 187 12.14 -8.71 -12.37
CA ASN A 187 11.27 -9.43 -11.45
C ASN A 187 9.83 -8.93 -11.50
N LEU A 188 9.61 -7.66 -11.86
CA LEU A 188 8.30 -7.04 -11.89
C LEU A 188 8.14 -6.07 -13.07
N GLN A 189 6.99 -6.19 -13.73
CA GLN A 189 6.54 -5.30 -14.80
C GLN A 189 5.18 -4.72 -14.40
N LEU A 190 5.13 -3.41 -14.21
CA LEU A 190 3.94 -2.70 -13.73
C LEU A 190 3.86 -1.33 -14.38
N ASP A 191 2.71 -0.98 -14.96
CA ASP A 191 2.50 0.34 -15.55
C ASP A 191 1.10 0.88 -15.24
N TYR A 192 1.07 1.82 -14.30
CA TYR A 192 -0.11 2.54 -13.84
C TYR A 192 -0.05 4.04 -14.20
N ARG A 193 0.81 4.43 -15.15
CA ARG A 193 0.92 5.84 -15.59
C ARG A 193 -0.35 6.34 -16.27
N ASP A 194 -1.06 5.45 -16.94
CA ASP A 194 -2.28 5.73 -17.71
C ASP A 194 -3.56 5.21 -17.01
N SER A 195 -3.54 5.06 -15.68
CA SER A 195 -4.76 4.73 -14.93
C SER A 195 -5.79 5.87 -15.06
N GLU A 196 -7.03 5.53 -15.41
CA GLU A 196 -8.09 6.50 -15.70
C GLU A 196 -8.66 7.19 -14.45
N GLU A 197 -8.55 6.53 -13.31
CA GLU A 197 -8.87 7.09 -12.00
C GLU A 197 -7.74 6.72 -11.02
N ASP A 198 -7.21 7.73 -10.34
CA ASP A 198 -6.01 7.63 -9.52
C ASP A 198 -6.17 8.26 -8.12
N PHE A 199 -7.39 8.69 -7.77
CA PHE A 199 -7.72 9.32 -6.49
C PHE A 199 -8.97 8.76 -5.83
N LEU A 200 -10.07 8.72 -6.57
CA LEU A 200 -11.41 8.43 -6.06
C LEU A 200 -11.75 6.95 -6.21
N PRO A 201 -12.66 6.42 -5.38
CA PRO A 201 -13.23 5.10 -5.60
C PRO A 201 -13.86 4.99 -6.99
N PHE A 202 -13.65 3.86 -7.66
CA PHE A 202 -14.23 3.58 -8.98
C PHE A 202 -14.56 2.10 -9.14
N TYR A 203 -15.51 1.82 -10.02
CA TYR A 203 -15.77 0.47 -10.51
C TYR A 203 -14.74 0.15 -11.59
N PRO A 204 -13.88 -0.87 -11.43
CA PRO A 204 -12.83 -1.21 -12.39
C PRO A 204 -13.38 -1.98 -13.59
N ASP A 205 -12.76 -1.82 -14.77
CA ASP A 205 -12.95 -2.81 -15.83
C ASP A 205 -12.38 -4.16 -15.37
N MET A 206 -13.21 -5.21 -15.46
CA MET A 206 -12.88 -6.53 -14.89
C MET A 206 -11.75 -7.27 -15.63
N GLY A 207 -11.33 -6.79 -16.80
CA GLY A 207 -10.15 -7.28 -17.54
C GLY A 207 -8.90 -6.40 -17.35
N ASP A 208 -9.06 -5.16 -16.91
CA ASP A 208 -7.96 -4.22 -16.68
C ASP A 208 -8.35 -3.13 -15.66
N ALA A 209 -8.04 -3.35 -14.39
CA ALA A 209 -8.41 -2.45 -13.30
C ALA A 209 -7.73 -1.07 -13.32
N ARG A 210 -6.90 -0.77 -14.34
CA ARG A 210 -6.45 0.61 -14.63
C ARG A 210 -7.53 1.45 -15.29
N LYS A 211 -8.57 0.81 -15.83
CA LYS A 211 -9.70 1.43 -16.54
C LYS A 211 -10.93 1.49 -15.66
N VAL A 212 -11.75 2.51 -15.87
CA VAL A 212 -13.05 2.63 -15.20
C VAL A 212 -14.13 1.89 -15.99
N SER A 213 -14.91 1.03 -15.34
CA SER A 213 -16.02 0.31 -15.97
C SER A 213 -17.14 1.27 -16.39
N GLY A 214 -17.84 0.91 -17.48
CA GLY A 214 -19.08 1.57 -17.89
C GLY A 214 -20.29 1.22 -17.01
N THR A 215 -20.16 0.22 -16.14
CA THR A 215 -21.22 -0.30 -15.28
C THR A 215 -20.81 -0.28 -13.82
N ARG A 216 -21.79 -0.49 -12.92
CA ARG A 216 -21.49 -0.82 -11.54
C ARG A 216 -21.00 -2.27 -11.47
N GLU A 217 -19.87 -2.48 -10.82
CA GLU A 217 -19.29 -3.81 -10.61
C GLU A 217 -19.49 -4.30 -9.17
N ALA A 218 -19.30 -5.60 -8.95
CA ALA A 218 -19.39 -6.21 -7.61
C ALA A 218 -18.20 -5.88 -6.68
N ILE A 219 -17.15 -5.28 -7.24
CA ILE A 219 -15.92 -4.87 -6.57
C ILE A 219 -15.62 -3.39 -6.87
N VAL A 220 -15.09 -2.67 -5.90
CA VAL A 220 -14.64 -1.28 -6.04
C VAL A 220 -13.13 -1.23 -5.88
N CYS A 221 -12.45 -0.51 -6.78
CA CYS A 221 -11.06 -0.11 -6.57
C CYS A 221 -11.01 1.23 -5.86
N VAL A 222 -10.19 1.33 -4.82
CA VAL A 222 -9.83 2.61 -4.20
C VAL A 222 -8.32 2.80 -4.39
N PRO A 223 -7.90 3.73 -5.26
CA PRO A 223 -6.49 3.95 -5.53
C PRO A 223 -5.68 4.23 -4.26
N LEU A 224 -4.49 3.64 -4.19
CA LEU A 224 -3.47 4.11 -3.28
C LEU A 224 -3.11 5.55 -3.65
N ASN A 225 -3.13 6.42 -2.65
CA ASN A 225 -2.74 7.80 -2.87
C ASN A 225 -1.27 7.86 -3.31
N HIS A 226 -1.02 8.74 -4.26
CA HIS A 226 0.32 9.17 -4.62
C HIS A 226 0.40 10.69 -4.55
N PHE A 227 1.61 11.21 -4.54
CA PHE A 227 1.85 12.64 -4.59
C PHE A 227 3.25 12.94 -5.14
N TYR A 228 3.48 14.21 -5.43
CA TYR A 228 4.78 14.68 -5.90
C TYR A 228 5.47 15.47 -4.78
N GLY A 229 6.56 14.96 -4.22
CA GLY A 229 7.33 15.62 -3.17
C GLY A 229 8.28 16.69 -3.70
N SER A 230 8.46 17.77 -2.94
CA SER A 230 9.39 18.85 -3.23
C SER A 230 10.84 18.38 -3.06
N ARG A 231 11.75 18.88 -3.89
CA ARG A 231 13.18 18.55 -3.80
C ARG A 231 13.77 18.88 -2.43
N ARG A 232 13.33 19.98 -1.80
CA ARG A 232 13.80 20.38 -0.46
C ARG A 232 13.47 19.32 0.59
N ALA A 233 12.25 18.80 0.60
CA ALA A 233 11.84 17.76 1.53
C ALA A 233 12.58 16.44 1.27
N VAL A 234 12.77 16.08 0.00
CA VAL A 234 13.54 14.89 -0.41
C VAL A 234 15.01 15.00 0.01
N THR A 235 15.65 16.16 -0.21
CA THR A 235 17.05 16.39 0.20
C THR A 235 17.20 16.28 1.72
N ARG A 236 16.28 16.88 2.50
CA ARG A 236 16.28 16.74 3.96
C ARG A 236 16.15 15.29 4.41
N GLN A 237 15.26 14.52 3.77
CA GLN A 237 15.16 13.09 4.03
C GLN A 237 16.48 12.37 3.78
N ASN A 238 17.11 12.60 2.62
CA ASN A 238 18.36 11.93 2.26
C ASN A 238 19.50 12.28 3.23
N ILE A 239 19.59 13.53 3.70
CA ILE A 239 20.58 13.95 4.70
C ILE A 239 20.34 13.23 6.04
N SER A 240 19.09 13.18 6.51
CA SER A 240 18.73 12.47 7.75
C SER A 240 19.08 10.97 7.66
N LEU A 241 18.80 10.33 6.52
CA LEU A 241 19.15 8.92 6.31
C LEU A 241 20.67 8.69 6.29
N ALA A 242 21.43 9.59 5.70
CA ALA A 242 22.89 9.51 5.70
C ALA A 242 23.46 9.67 7.12
N ALA A 243 22.98 10.65 7.89
CA ALA A 243 23.37 10.85 9.28
C ALA A 243 23.07 9.62 10.14
N ASN A 244 21.89 9.02 9.98
CA ASN A 244 21.49 7.80 10.70
C ASN A 244 22.35 6.57 10.34
N ARG A 245 22.84 6.47 9.10
CA ARG A 245 23.78 5.39 8.70
C ARG A 245 25.15 5.57 9.33
N ILE A 246 25.61 6.82 9.45
CA ILE A 246 26.89 7.16 10.08
C ILE A 246 26.82 6.88 11.58
N SER A 247 25.75 7.29 12.26
CA SER A 247 25.58 7.05 13.70
C SER A 247 25.40 5.58 14.05
N LYS A 248 24.83 4.77 13.14
CA LYS A 248 24.65 3.32 13.31
C LYS A 248 25.81 2.45 12.77
N GLY A 249 26.94 3.06 12.37
CA GLY A 249 28.15 2.30 11.98
C GLY A 249 27.98 1.37 10.77
N ALA A 250 27.12 1.70 9.80
CA ALA A 250 26.85 0.82 8.66
C ALA A 250 28.06 0.71 7.71
N PRO A 251 28.38 -0.48 7.15
CA PRO A 251 29.54 -0.66 6.29
C PRO A 251 29.43 0.13 4.97
N ARG A 252 30.55 0.73 4.56
CA ARG A 252 30.69 1.40 3.25
C ARG A 252 30.72 0.35 2.15
N GLN A 253 29.81 0.46 1.17
CA GLN A 253 29.97 -0.24 -0.11
C GLN A 253 31.08 0.43 -0.95
N PRO A 254 31.82 -0.32 -1.79
CA PRO A 254 32.88 0.23 -2.63
C PRO A 254 32.31 1.19 -3.67
N ARG A 255 33.02 2.29 -3.93
CA ARG A 255 32.71 3.23 -5.01
C ARG A 255 33.01 2.57 -6.36
N GLU A 256 32.00 2.37 -7.19
CA GLU A 256 32.20 2.13 -8.63
C GLU A 256 32.76 3.39 -9.30
N GLN A 257 33.83 3.21 -10.07
CA GLN A 257 34.47 4.24 -10.88
C GLN A 257 33.51 4.69 -11.98
N ARG A 258 33.22 5.99 -12.03
CA ARG A 258 32.51 6.61 -13.15
C ARG A 258 33.45 6.75 -14.34
N ILE A 259 33.10 6.09 -15.43
CA ILE A 259 33.69 6.32 -16.75
C ILE A 259 33.28 7.71 -17.23
N ASN A 260 34.29 8.47 -17.66
CA ASN A 260 34.17 9.77 -18.28
C ASN A 260 33.67 9.56 -19.71
N ASP A 261 32.63 10.30 -20.12
CA ASP A 261 32.46 10.64 -21.54
C ASP A 261 31.94 12.07 -21.66
N GLN A 262 32.79 12.91 -22.26
CA GLN A 262 32.42 14.22 -22.77
C GLN A 262 31.88 14.05 -24.18
N LYS A 263 30.73 14.68 -24.45
CA LYS A 263 30.56 15.67 -25.53
C LYS A 263 29.18 16.30 -25.37
N SER A 264 29.12 17.62 -25.28
CA SER A 264 27.88 18.33 -25.62
C SER A 264 28.20 19.65 -26.28
N ASP A 265 27.59 19.77 -27.45
CA ASP A 265 27.63 20.83 -28.42
C ASP A 265 26.91 22.10 -27.96
N GLY A 266 27.41 23.23 -28.44
CA GLY A 266 26.68 24.41 -28.92
C GLY A 266 25.35 24.91 -28.31
N GLN A 267 25.08 24.83 -27.00
CA GLN A 267 23.91 25.53 -26.41
C GLN A 267 24.28 26.73 -25.52
N SER A 268 23.53 27.83 -25.70
CA SER A 268 23.63 29.05 -24.89
C SER A 268 23.62 28.73 -23.38
N ARG A 269 24.62 29.27 -22.66
CA ARG A 269 24.83 29.05 -21.22
C ARG A 269 23.58 29.34 -20.36
N LEU A 270 22.71 30.24 -20.81
CA LEU A 270 21.44 30.56 -20.14
C LEU A 270 20.39 29.45 -20.29
N VAL A 271 20.25 28.88 -21.48
CA VAL A 271 19.34 27.74 -21.75
C VAL A 271 19.84 26.49 -21.03
N PHE A 272 21.16 26.26 -21.04
CA PHE A 272 21.79 25.16 -20.30
C PHE A 272 21.62 25.29 -18.78
N ALA A 273 21.77 26.51 -18.23
CA ALA A 273 21.53 26.77 -16.81
C ALA A 273 20.06 26.57 -16.45
N PHE A 274 19.11 27.05 -17.27
CA PHE A 274 17.69 26.82 -17.04
C PHE A 274 17.33 25.32 -17.11
N ASP A 275 17.82 24.59 -18.11
CA ASP A 275 17.49 23.17 -18.32
C ASP A 275 18.18 22.21 -17.36
N LYS A 276 19.39 22.53 -16.85
CA LYS A 276 20.12 21.68 -15.91
C LYS A 276 20.04 22.10 -14.44
N LEU A 277 19.76 23.36 -14.13
CA LEU A 277 19.65 23.84 -12.74
C LEU A 277 18.20 24.17 -12.35
N VAL A 278 17.38 24.73 -13.25
CA VAL A 278 16.03 25.19 -12.91
C VAL A 278 14.96 24.12 -13.18
N LYS A 279 14.92 23.54 -14.39
CA LYS A 279 14.00 22.44 -14.74
C LYS A 279 14.08 21.25 -13.77
N PRO A 280 15.25 20.77 -13.33
CA PRO A 280 15.32 19.63 -12.40
C PRO A 280 14.91 19.99 -10.97
N VAL A 281 15.04 21.27 -10.58
CA VAL A 281 14.56 21.81 -9.30
C VAL A 281 13.03 21.97 -9.31
N LEU A 282 12.44 22.26 -10.46
CA LEU A 282 10.98 22.29 -10.68
C LEU A 282 10.36 20.88 -10.76
N LYS A 283 11.11 19.86 -11.21
CA LYS A 283 10.64 18.47 -11.26
C LYS A 283 10.56 17.88 -9.84
N ARG A 284 9.35 17.91 -9.28
CA ARG A 284 8.95 17.19 -8.06
C ARG A 284 9.13 15.67 -8.26
N LYS A 285 9.40 14.95 -7.16
CA LYS A 285 9.61 13.49 -7.20
C LYS A 285 8.30 12.77 -6.91
N TYR A 286 7.93 11.79 -7.73
CA TYR A 286 6.77 10.92 -7.50
C TYR A 286 6.98 10.03 -6.27
N PHE A 287 5.92 9.87 -5.48
CA PHE A 287 5.85 8.95 -4.34
C PHE A 287 4.46 8.29 -4.31
N VAL A 288 4.43 6.96 -4.18
CA VAL A 288 3.30 6.30 -3.51
C VAL A 288 3.35 6.72 -2.05
N SER A 289 2.18 6.98 -1.44
CA SER A 289 2.06 7.43 -0.06
C SER A 289 2.36 6.33 0.98
N ASP A 290 3.57 5.78 0.93
CA ASP A 290 4.13 4.86 1.91
C ASP A 290 4.70 5.63 3.10
N THR A 291 3.87 5.82 4.13
CA THR A 291 4.22 6.58 5.34
C THR A 291 5.43 6.03 6.08
N GLY A 292 5.77 4.74 5.96
CA GLY A 292 6.98 4.18 6.58
C GLY A 292 8.27 4.72 5.96
N ARG A 293 8.22 5.13 4.69
CA ARG A 293 9.35 5.62 3.91
C ARG A 293 9.42 7.14 3.79
N LEU A 294 8.43 7.87 4.30
CA LEU A 294 8.37 9.33 4.28
C LEU A 294 8.86 9.90 5.61
N ASN A 295 9.59 11.01 5.57
CA ASN A 295 9.72 11.85 6.76
C ASN A 295 8.45 12.69 6.97
N TYR A 296 8.31 13.26 8.17
CA TYR A 296 7.15 14.06 8.53
C TYR A 296 6.90 15.23 7.55
N ARG A 297 7.95 15.87 7.00
CA ARG A 297 7.77 16.95 6.02
C ARG A 297 7.14 16.49 4.70
N LEU A 298 7.52 15.31 4.20
CA LEU A 298 6.88 14.73 3.02
C LEU A 298 5.45 14.30 3.32
N MET A 299 5.16 13.80 4.53
CA MET A 299 3.77 13.52 4.94
C MET A 299 2.91 14.79 4.95
N GLN A 300 3.46 15.95 5.34
CA GLN A 300 2.75 17.23 5.25
C GLN A 300 2.46 17.63 3.78
N GLU A 301 3.43 17.45 2.88
CA GLU A 301 3.23 17.74 1.45
C GLU A 301 2.21 16.78 0.81
N MET A 302 2.23 15.51 1.21
CA MET A 302 1.23 14.52 0.85
C MET A 302 -0.18 14.94 1.30
N LEU A 303 -0.35 15.34 2.57
CA LEU A 303 -1.65 15.85 3.06
C LEU A 303 -2.11 17.11 2.33
N GLY A 304 -1.20 18.02 2.00
CA GLY A 304 -1.50 19.19 1.18
C GLY A 304 -2.05 18.78 -0.19
N SER A 305 -1.43 17.79 -0.84
CA SER A 305 -1.88 17.21 -2.11
C SER A 305 -3.25 16.54 -1.98
N ILE A 306 -3.49 15.76 -0.93
CA ILE A 306 -4.76 15.10 -0.66
C ILE A 306 -5.88 16.13 -0.48
N ARG A 307 -5.66 17.15 0.36
CA ARG A 307 -6.62 18.24 0.58
C ARG A 307 -6.93 19.01 -0.69
N GLN A 308 -5.92 19.24 -1.55
CA GLN A 308 -6.12 19.88 -2.84
C GLN A 308 -7.00 19.02 -3.77
N ARG A 309 -6.67 17.74 -3.95
CA ARG A 309 -7.43 16.81 -4.80
C ARG A 309 -8.86 16.60 -4.28
N ALA A 310 -9.04 16.52 -2.96
CA ALA A 310 -10.36 16.43 -2.32
C ALA A 310 -11.22 17.69 -2.56
N ARG A 311 -10.63 18.88 -2.60
CA ARG A 311 -11.38 20.10 -2.99
C ARG A 311 -11.72 20.09 -4.47
N GLN A 312 -10.82 19.63 -5.32
CA GLN A 312 -11.00 19.57 -6.78
C GLN A 312 -12.05 18.54 -7.20
N SER A 313 -12.27 17.48 -6.41
CA SER A 313 -13.33 16.50 -6.68
C SER A 313 -14.73 17.08 -6.51
N GLY A 314 -14.89 18.15 -5.70
CA GLY A 314 -16.18 18.74 -5.37
C GLY A 314 -17.04 17.88 -4.43
N LEU A 315 -16.52 16.75 -3.93
CA LEU A 315 -17.25 15.84 -3.05
C LEU A 315 -17.21 16.31 -1.60
N PRO A 316 -18.31 16.18 -0.84
CA PRO A 316 -18.31 16.53 0.59
C PRO A 316 -17.51 15.54 1.44
N GLN A 317 -17.45 14.27 1.02
CA GLN A 317 -16.76 13.19 1.72
C GLN A 317 -15.83 12.45 0.76
N VAL A 318 -14.54 12.32 1.10
CA VAL A 318 -13.52 11.76 0.22
C VAL A 318 -12.71 10.68 0.96
N PRO A 319 -12.89 9.39 0.64
CA PRO A 319 -12.03 8.33 1.16
C PRO A 319 -10.67 8.32 0.43
N VAL A 320 -9.59 8.11 1.19
CA VAL A 320 -8.22 8.06 0.68
C VAL A 320 -7.46 6.95 1.38
N VAL A 321 -6.82 6.08 0.62
CA VAL A 321 -6.00 4.98 1.15
C VAL A 321 -4.53 5.36 1.11
N LEU A 322 -3.85 5.23 2.25
CA LEU A 322 -2.40 5.37 2.38
C LEU A 322 -1.79 4.03 2.77
N THR A 323 -0.54 3.78 2.37
CA THR A 323 0.18 2.55 2.74
C THR A 323 1.30 2.84 3.73
N ASN A 324 1.78 1.78 4.38
CA ASN A 324 2.94 1.73 5.22
C ASN A 324 3.48 0.30 5.15
N HIS A 325 4.78 0.14 5.03
CA HIS A 325 5.42 -1.15 5.29
C HIS A 325 6.12 -1.07 6.66
N PRO A 326 5.61 -1.74 7.72
CA PRO A 326 6.19 -1.61 9.06
C PRO A 326 7.69 -1.95 9.11
N LYS A 327 8.14 -2.92 8.31
CA LYS A 327 9.55 -3.30 8.13
C LYS A 327 10.47 -2.19 7.61
N ASP A 328 9.89 -1.18 6.96
CA ASP A 328 10.61 -0.07 6.32
C ASP A 328 10.49 1.24 7.11
N ILE A 329 9.82 1.25 8.27
CA ILE A 329 9.67 2.45 9.10
C ILE A 329 11.05 2.99 9.48
N ARG A 330 11.31 4.22 9.03
CA ARG A 330 12.60 4.90 9.26
C ARG A 330 12.58 5.86 10.43
N ASP A 331 11.41 6.39 10.74
CA ASP A 331 11.18 7.43 11.74
C ASP A 331 9.80 7.21 12.38
N LEU A 332 9.79 6.44 13.47
CA LEU A 332 8.55 6.11 14.20
C LEU A 332 7.93 7.36 14.84
N ALA A 333 8.75 8.31 15.31
CA ALA A 333 8.28 9.55 15.90
C ALA A 333 7.54 10.43 14.87
N ALA A 334 8.00 10.44 13.61
CA ALA A 334 7.28 11.10 12.52
C ALA A 334 5.89 10.49 12.27
N ILE A 335 5.77 9.16 12.34
CA ILE A 335 4.48 8.45 12.21
C ILE A 335 3.57 8.81 13.37
N GLU A 336 4.07 8.74 14.61
CA GLU A 336 3.29 9.09 15.80
C GLU A 336 2.77 10.53 15.72
N ARG A 337 3.66 11.47 15.37
CA ARG A 337 3.29 12.87 15.19
C ARG A 337 2.22 13.04 14.12
N PHE A 338 2.37 12.36 12.97
CA PHE A 338 1.39 12.40 11.90
C PHE A 338 0.03 11.88 12.37
N VAL A 339 -0.03 10.70 12.98
CA VAL A 339 -1.28 10.10 13.49
C VAL A 339 -1.93 11.01 14.52
N GLY A 340 -1.16 11.52 15.48
CA GLY A 340 -1.68 12.38 16.54
C GLY A 340 -2.17 13.74 16.05
N GLU A 341 -1.55 14.33 15.03
CA GLU A 341 -2.06 15.56 14.42
C GLU A 341 -3.31 15.32 13.58
N MET A 342 -3.37 14.21 12.83
CA MET A 342 -4.51 13.89 11.99
C MET A 342 -5.74 13.47 12.80
N SER A 343 -5.58 12.82 13.95
CA SER A 343 -6.69 12.50 14.85
C SER A 343 -7.36 13.73 15.47
N ARG A 344 -6.68 14.88 15.46
CA ARG A 344 -7.19 16.17 15.97
C ARG A 344 -7.62 17.13 14.86
N ALA A 345 -7.40 16.80 13.60
CA ALA A 345 -7.72 17.68 12.48
C ALA A 345 -9.22 17.63 12.16
N GLU A 346 -9.88 18.79 12.13
CA GLU A 346 -11.33 18.89 11.90
C GLU A 346 -11.79 18.34 10.54
N ASP A 347 -10.92 18.37 9.54
CA ASP A 347 -11.23 17.93 8.17
C ASP A 347 -10.82 16.50 7.87
N ILE A 348 -10.32 15.75 8.86
CA ILE A 348 -9.79 14.40 8.69
C ILE A 348 -10.41 13.46 9.70
N LYS A 349 -10.81 12.27 9.23
CA LYS A 349 -11.24 11.15 10.06
C LYS A 349 -10.49 9.90 9.65
N PHE A 350 -10.10 9.10 10.63
CA PHE A 350 -9.60 7.75 10.35
C PHE A 350 -10.75 6.78 10.14
N LEU A 351 -10.58 5.84 9.22
CA LEU A 351 -11.49 4.72 9.01
C LEU A 351 -10.71 3.46 8.63
N THR A 352 -11.33 2.31 8.82
CA THR A 352 -10.80 1.03 8.32
C THR A 352 -11.29 0.72 6.91
N LEU A 353 -10.70 -0.30 6.25
CA LEU A 353 -11.17 -0.74 4.93
C LEU A 353 -12.58 -1.36 5.01
N THR A 354 -12.92 -2.04 6.10
CA THR A 354 -14.27 -2.53 6.37
C THR A 354 -15.29 -1.41 6.46
N GLU A 355 -14.96 -0.33 7.16
CA GLU A 355 -15.82 0.86 7.26
C GLU A 355 -15.92 1.59 5.91
N MET A 356 -14.82 1.69 5.19
CA MET A 356 -14.80 2.26 3.84
C MET A 356 -15.75 1.49 2.91
N TYR A 357 -15.68 0.16 2.90
CA TYR A 357 -16.58 -0.69 2.13
C TYR A 357 -18.05 -0.46 2.52
N ARG A 358 -18.37 -0.39 3.81
CA ARG A 358 -19.75 -0.12 4.27
C ARG A 358 -20.26 1.22 3.75
N ASN A 359 -19.45 2.26 3.79
CA ASN A 359 -19.80 3.59 3.30
C ASN A 359 -19.91 3.67 1.78
N LEU A 360 -19.10 2.89 1.04
CA LEU A 360 -19.25 2.74 -0.41
C LEU A 360 -20.56 2.03 -0.76
N ARG A 361 -20.92 0.99 0.00
CA ARG A 361 -22.15 0.20 -0.22
C ARG A 361 -23.42 0.97 0.14
N SER A 362 -23.38 1.81 1.18
CA SER A 362 -24.50 2.66 1.57
C SER A 362 -24.73 3.85 0.63
N GLY A 363 -23.77 4.15 -0.25
CA GLY A 363 -23.79 5.32 -1.12
C GLY A 363 -23.30 6.60 -0.44
N GLU A 364 -22.79 6.52 0.80
CA GLU A 364 -22.19 7.65 1.50
C GLU A 364 -20.91 8.15 0.80
N PHE A 365 -20.10 7.22 0.28
CA PHE A 365 -18.97 7.53 -0.59
C PHE A 365 -19.32 7.28 -2.05
N GLN A 366 -19.10 8.30 -2.88
CA GLN A 366 -19.35 8.19 -4.32
C GLN A 366 -18.31 7.28 -4.99
N VAL A 367 -18.78 6.46 -5.93
CA VAL A 367 -17.95 5.55 -6.74
C VAL A 367 -18.10 5.94 -8.21
N ARG A 368 -16.98 6.21 -8.89
CA ARG A 368 -16.98 6.59 -10.30
C ARG A 368 -17.26 5.39 -11.21
N SER A 369 -17.96 5.66 -12.30
CA SER A 369 -18.17 4.78 -13.45
C SER A 369 -18.16 5.63 -14.72
N ARG A 370 -17.89 5.03 -15.89
CA ARG A 370 -17.95 5.74 -17.18
C ARG A 370 -19.38 5.94 -17.71
N SER A 371 -20.40 5.33 -17.11
CA SER A 371 -21.79 5.58 -17.50
C SER A 371 -22.09 7.08 -17.43
N ARG A 372 -22.81 7.59 -18.45
CA ARG A 372 -23.03 9.00 -18.81
C ARG A 372 -23.57 9.94 -17.72
N GLU A 373 -23.80 9.49 -16.49
CA GLU A 373 -24.40 10.28 -15.41
C GLU A 373 -23.44 11.19 -14.63
N TYR A 374 -22.14 11.22 -14.96
CA TYR A 374 -21.23 12.23 -14.42
C TYR A 374 -21.00 13.39 -15.39
N ARG A 375 -22.06 13.89 -16.03
CA ARG A 375 -22.04 15.27 -16.55
C ARG A 375 -22.36 16.22 -15.41
N ARG A 376 -21.51 17.22 -15.22
CA ARG A 376 -21.84 18.47 -14.52
C ARG A 376 -23.17 19.04 -15.05
N SER A 377 -24.24 18.80 -14.32
CA SER A 377 -25.54 19.49 -14.35
C SER A 377 -26.35 18.81 -13.25
N GLU A 378 -26.66 19.40 -12.10
CA GLU A 378 -27.45 20.62 -11.94
C GLU A 378 -27.08 21.32 -10.62
N PHE A 379 -26.20 22.31 -10.68
CA PHE A 379 -26.22 23.44 -9.75
C PHE A 379 -26.14 24.70 -10.61
N ASN A 380 -27.25 24.96 -11.29
CA ASN A 380 -27.66 26.26 -11.75
C ASN A 380 -29.18 26.28 -11.56
N LEU A 381 -29.60 26.70 -10.37
CA LEU A 381 -30.75 27.55 -10.10
C LEU A 381 -30.58 28.11 -8.67
#